data_AF-A0A4R4V9W5-F1
#
_entry.id   AF-A0A4R4V9W5-F1
#
_cell.length_a   1.000
_cell.length_b   1.000
_cell.length_c   1.000
_cell.angle_alpha   90.00
_cell.angle_beta   90.00
_cell.angle_gamma   90.00
#
_symmetry.space_group_name_H-M   'P 1'
#
loop_
_entity.id
_entity.type
_entity.pdbx_description
1 polymer ?
#
loop_
_entity_poly.entity_id
_entity_poly.type
_entity_poly.pdbx_seq_one_letter_code
_entity_poly.pdbx_strand_id
1 'polypeptide(L)'
;MSTEIRANTMLPARREQITLHTADGLELIGELALPESGQPRATLICLHPLPTHGGMMDSHIYRKAAFRLPALADIAVLRFNTRGTASEAGRSQGNFDNGDSERFDVAAALEYAEFHDLPNVWLVGWSFGTDLTLVHGLDPLVEGAVLISPPLRWSTEDHLRAWGDSGKPVHALIPEFDDYLRPQEARERFALIPQAEVTGFDDTKHLWVGKAEAALDAIVRTITPDVATPLPRTWEGPFETRQVTIVNS
;
A
#
# COMPACT_ATOMS: atom_id res chain seq x y z
N MET A 1 9.26 25.55 16.49
CA MET A 1 10.25 24.51 16.86
C MET A 1 9.92 23.29 16.03
N SER A 2 10.86 22.85 15.20
CA SER A 2 10.70 21.65 14.38
C SER A 2 10.82 20.39 15.24
N THR A 3 9.95 19.41 15.02
CA THR A 3 9.90 18.15 15.76
C THR A 3 10.31 16.99 14.86
N GLU A 4 11.10 16.07 15.37
CA GLU A 4 11.47 14.83 14.67
C GLU A 4 10.24 13.94 14.40
N ILE A 5 10.07 13.48 13.16
CA ILE A 5 9.00 12.56 12.78
C ILE A 5 9.42 11.15 13.20
N ARG A 6 8.80 10.64 14.26
CA ARG A 6 9.06 9.31 14.82
C ARG A 6 8.05 8.29 14.31
N ALA A 7 8.17 7.05 14.79
CA ALA A 7 7.35 5.93 14.33
C ALA A 7 5.83 6.15 14.53
N ASN A 8 5.43 6.81 15.62
CA ASN A 8 4.02 7.06 15.97
C ASN A 8 3.60 8.53 15.81
N THR A 9 4.42 9.35 15.17
CA THR A 9 4.07 10.73 14.84
C THR A 9 3.00 10.71 13.76
N MET A 10 1.81 11.24 14.09
CA MET A 10 0.70 11.45 13.18
C MET A 10 0.68 12.92 12.78
N LEU A 11 0.90 13.17 11.50
CA LEU A 11 0.82 14.51 10.93
C LEU A 11 -0.65 14.86 10.58
N PRO A 12 -0.96 16.16 10.42
CA PRO A 12 -2.31 16.62 10.15
C PRO A 12 -2.92 15.98 8.91
N ALA A 13 -4.16 15.50 9.05
CA ALA A 13 -4.92 14.86 7.98
C ALA A 13 -6.38 14.73 8.42
N ARG A 14 -7.30 14.65 7.47
CA ARG A 14 -8.68 14.21 7.73
C ARG A 14 -8.70 12.69 7.66
N ARG A 15 -9.15 12.02 8.74
CA ARG A 15 -9.13 10.55 8.85
C ARG A 15 -10.52 10.04 9.11
N GLU A 16 -10.97 9.13 8.27
CA GLU A 16 -12.31 8.57 8.33
C GLU A 16 -12.19 7.05 8.42
N GLN A 17 -12.86 6.45 9.40
CA GLN A 17 -13.08 5.00 9.39
C GLN A 17 -14.15 4.71 8.35
N ILE A 18 -13.88 3.71 7.50
CA ILE A 18 -14.75 3.35 6.39
C ILE A 18 -15.12 1.87 6.46
N THR A 19 -16.24 1.53 5.84
CA THR A 19 -16.66 0.16 5.60
C THR A 19 -16.78 -0.04 4.10
N LEU A 20 -16.03 -1.00 3.57
CA LEU A 20 -16.15 -1.41 2.17
C LEU A 20 -17.17 -2.55 2.11
N HIS A 21 -18.09 -2.46 1.15
CA HIS A 21 -19.09 -3.49 0.91
C HIS A 21 -18.71 -4.27 -0.34
N THR A 22 -18.45 -5.56 -0.20
CA THR A 22 -18.06 -6.40 -1.34
C THR A 22 -19.27 -6.90 -2.11
N ALA A 23 -19.08 -7.20 -3.40
CA ALA A 23 -20.14 -7.77 -4.24
C ALA A 23 -20.64 -9.15 -3.76
N ASP A 24 -19.83 -9.89 -2.99
CA ASP A 24 -20.21 -11.15 -2.33
C ASP A 24 -20.82 -10.95 -0.93
N GLY A 25 -21.11 -9.70 -0.53
CA GLY A 25 -21.94 -9.37 0.63
C GLY A 25 -21.19 -9.29 1.96
N LEU A 26 -19.87 -9.06 1.94
CA LEU A 26 -19.06 -8.87 3.14
C LEU A 26 -18.84 -7.40 3.43
N GLU A 27 -18.67 -7.10 4.72
CA GLU A 27 -18.19 -5.80 5.20
C GLU A 27 -16.71 -5.89 5.59
N LEU A 28 -15.88 -5.06 4.96
CA LEU A 28 -14.46 -4.95 5.26
C LEU A 28 -14.19 -3.62 5.95
N ILE A 29 -13.39 -3.65 7.02
CA ILE A 29 -13.01 -2.44 7.75
C ILE A 29 -11.83 -1.75 7.08
N GLY A 30 -11.84 -0.41 7.07
CA GLY A 30 -10.73 0.38 6.56
C GLY A 30 -10.65 1.78 7.17
N GLU A 31 -9.67 2.52 6.69
CA GLU A 31 -9.46 3.94 6.98
C GLU A 31 -9.09 4.67 5.69
N LEU A 32 -9.72 5.81 5.45
CA LEU A 32 -9.29 6.79 4.46
C LEU A 32 -8.62 7.97 5.16
N ALA A 33 -7.37 8.24 4.80
CA ALA A 33 -6.61 9.40 5.24
C ALA A 33 -6.42 10.39 4.09
N LEU A 34 -6.96 11.60 4.23
CA LEU A 34 -6.90 12.67 3.25
C LEU A 34 -6.05 13.84 3.76
N PRO A 35 -5.45 14.64 2.86
CA PRO A 35 -4.84 15.91 3.25
C PRO A 35 -5.80 16.76 4.10
N GLU A 36 -5.25 17.49 5.07
CA GLU A 36 -6.04 18.34 5.98
C GLU A 36 -6.82 19.42 5.21
N SER A 37 -6.24 19.91 4.12
CA SER A 37 -6.85 20.87 3.20
C SER A 37 -6.48 20.55 1.76
N GLY A 38 -7.27 21.04 0.80
CA GLY A 38 -7.06 20.80 -0.62
C GLY A 38 -7.53 19.42 -1.10
N GLN A 39 -7.36 19.19 -2.41
CA GLN A 39 -7.58 17.88 -3.02
C GLN A 39 -6.26 17.10 -3.04
N PRO A 40 -6.28 15.79 -2.79
CA PRO A 40 -5.09 14.97 -2.90
C PRO A 40 -4.56 14.96 -4.33
N ARG A 41 -3.23 14.86 -4.48
CA ARG A 41 -2.56 14.71 -5.79
C ARG A 41 -2.70 13.31 -6.35
N ALA A 42 -2.80 12.31 -5.48
CA ALA A 42 -2.95 10.90 -5.82
C ALA A 42 -3.55 10.13 -4.65
N THR A 43 -3.99 8.90 -4.93
CA THR A 43 -4.60 8.01 -3.95
C THR A 43 -3.86 6.68 -3.92
N LEU A 44 -3.42 6.26 -2.74
CA LEU A 44 -2.89 4.92 -2.52
C LEU A 44 -4.00 4.02 -2.03
N ILE A 45 -4.26 2.93 -2.73
CA ILE A 45 -5.00 1.79 -2.19
C ILE A 45 -3.97 0.76 -1.71
N CYS A 46 -3.92 0.56 -0.40
CA CYS A 46 -2.91 -0.25 0.26
C CYS A 46 -3.38 -1.69 0.46
N LEU A 47 -2.78 -2.63 -0.27
CA LEU A 47 -3.04 -4.08 -0.20
C LEU A 47 -1.98 -4.74 0.69
N HIS A 48 -2.39 -5.23 1.86
CA HIS A 48 -1.49 -5.59 2.96
C HIS A 48 -0.80 -6.96 2.79
N PRO A 49 0.30 -7.21 3.54
CA PRO A 49 0.96 -8.52 3.54
C PRO A 49 0.05 -9.62 4.10
N LEU A 50 0.51 -10.87 4.01
CA LEU A 50 -0.31 -12.06 4.24
C LEU A 50 -1.02 -12.05 5.61
N PRO A 51 -2.37 -12.10 5.66
CA PRO A 51 -3.13 -12.05 6.91
C PRO A 51 -2.74 -13.12 7.93
N THR A 52 -2.51 -14.33 7.45
CA THR A 52 -2.17 -15.50 8.29
C THR A 52 -0.83 -15.38 9.00
N HIS A 53 0.01 -14.42 8.61
CA HIS A 53 1.31 -14.11 9.21
C HIS A 53 1.34 -12.72 9.87
N GLY A 54 0.16 -12.18 10.23
CA GLY A 54 0.03 -10.90 10.93
C GLY A 54 0.03 -9.67 10.03
N GLY A 55 -0.13 -9.84 8.72
CA GLY A 55 -0.33 -8.72 7.80
C GLY A 55 -1.73 -8.12 7.95
N MET A 56 -1.80 -6.78 7.92
CA MET A 56 -3.04 -6.03 8.16
C MET A 56 -2.90 -4.58 7.67
N MET A 57 -3.99 -3.81 7.63
CA MET A 57 -3.98 -2.39 7.22
C MET A 57 -3.06 -1.49 8.07
N ASP A 58 -2.74 -1.92 9.30
CA ASP A 58 -1.83 -1.24 10.23
C ASP A 58 -0.37 -1.73 10.18
N SER A 59 -0.03 -2.61 9.23
CA SER A 59 1.37 -3.00 9.01
C SER A 59 2.24 -1.75 8.78
N HIS A 60 3.49 -1.77 9.26
CA HIS A 60 4.21 -0.54 9.63
C HIS A 60 4.51 0.41 8.48
N ILE A 61 4.55 -0.04 7.23
CA ILE A 61 4.66 0.85 6.06
C ILE A 61 3.35 1.63 5.89
N TYR A 62 2.21 0.94 5.83
CA TYR A 62 0.90 1.56 5.56
C TYR A 62 0.42 2.44 6.69
N ARG A 63 0.67 2.05 7.94
CA ARG A 63 0.41 2.92 9.10
C ARG A 63 1.19 4.23 9.01
N LYS A 64 2.48 4.16 8.67
CA LYS A 64 3.31 5.37 8.49
C LYS A 64 2.91 6.14 7.24
N ALA A 65 2.48 5.47 6.17
CA ALA A 65 1.98 6.12 4.97
C ALA A 65 0.76 6.99 5.31
N ALA A 66 -0.26 6.41 5.93
CA ALA A 66 -1.45 7.14 6.38
C ALA A 66 -1.11 8.26 7.36
N PHE A 67 -0.16 8.05 8.27
CA PHE A 67 0.22 9.06 9.26
C PHE A 67 0.96 10.26 8.67
N ARG A 68 1.58 10.13 7.50
CA ARG A 68 2.58 11.11 7.04
C ARG A 68 2.30 11.66 5.64
N LEU A 69 1.95 10.80 4.68
CA LEU A 69 1.84 11.19 3.27
C LEU A 69 0.73 12.22 2.98
N PRO A 70 -0.41 12.24 3.69
CA PRO A 70 -1.38 13.32 3.52
C PRO A 70 -0.81 14.71 3.77
N ALA A 71 0.12 14.86 4.73
CA ALA A 71 0.72 16.14 5.09
C ALA A 71 2.02 16.44 4.34
N LEU A 72 2.80 15.40 4.00
CA LEU A 72 4.13 15.57 3.39
C LEU A 72 4.11 15.58 1.86
N ALA A 73 3.08 15.02 1.23
CA ALA A 73 3.03 14.82 -0.21
C ALA A 73 1.64 15.06 -0.82
N ASP A 74 0.66 15.50 -0.02
CA ASP A 74 -0.74 15.68 -0.42
C ASP A 74 -1.36 14.40 -1.02
N ILE A 75 -1.01 13.23 -0.47
CA ILE A 75 -1.48 11.93 -0.97
C ILE A 75 -2.59 11.38 -0.07
N ALA A 76 -3.70 10.97 -0.69
CA ALA A 76 -4.73 10.19 -0.01
C ALA A 76 -4.25 8.75 0.21
N VAL A 77 -4.54 8.18 1.37
CA VAL A 77 -4.18 6.79 1.71
C VAL A 77 -5.43 6.06 2.16
N LEU A 78 -5.91 5.15 1.30
CA LEU A 78 -6.96 4.19 1.59
C LEU A 78 -6.32 2.86 1.98
N ARG A 79 -6.53 2.44 3.22
CA ARG A 79 -6.03 1.16 3.73
C ARG A 79 -7.17 0.40 4.38
N PHE A 80 -7.25 -0.89 4.10
CA PHE A 80 -8.33 -1.73 4.59
C PHE A 80 -7.80 -3.12 4.90
N ASN A 81 -8.54 -3.85 5.73
CA ASN A 81 -8.27 -5.25 6.01
C ASN A 81 -9.03 -6.10 5.00
N THR A 82 -8.34 -6.99 4.29
CA THR A 82 -9.00 -8.01 3.46
C THR A 82 -9.88 -8.93 4.33
N ARG A 83 -10.76 -9.70 3.70
CA ARG A 83 -11.65 -10.66 4.35
C ARG A 83 -10.95 -11.50 5.43
N GLY A 84 -11.58 -11.59 6.59
CA GLY A 84 -11.09 -12.33 7.76
C GLY A 84 -9.90 -11.70 8.49
N THR A 85 -9.25 -10.66 7.98
CA THR A 85 -8.12 -9.99 8.63
C THR A 85 -8.56 -9.17 9.84
N ALA A 86 -7.75 -9.20 10.90
CA ALA A 86 -7.96 -8.40 12.11
C ALA A 86 -6.82 -7.40 12.35
N SER A 87 -7.16 -6.27 12.97
CA SER A 87 -6.25 -5.21 13.38
C SER A 87 -6.78 -4.51 14.65
N GLU A 88 -6.14 -3.45 15.10
CA GLU A 88 -6.67 -2.61 16.20
C GLU A 88 -8.06 -2.03 15.88
N ALA A 89 -8.39 -1.82 14.61
CA ALA A 89 -9.68 -1.28 14.17
C ALA A 89 -10.82 -2.32 14.16
N GLY A 90 -10.55 -3.59 14.49
CA GLY A 90 -11.53 -4.68 14.46
C GLY A 90 -11.16 -5.78 13.47
N ARG A 91 -12.17 -6.51 12.98
CA ARG A 91 -12.00 -7.63 12.03
C ARG A 91 -12.96 -7.47 10.85
N SER A 92 -12.43 -7.58 9.63
CA SER A 92 -13.24 -7.68 8.41
C SER A 92 -13.97 -9.03 8.36
N GLN A 93 -15.19 -9.03 7.84
CA GLN A 93 -15.99 -10.26 7.70
C GLN A 93 -15.34 -11.26 6.72
N GLY A 94 -15.89 -12.48 6.68
CA GLY A 94 -15.39 -13.55 5.79
C GLY A 94 -14.12 -14.24 6.29
N ASN A 95 -13.47 -14.98 5.40
CA ASN A 95 -12.26 -15.74 5.67
C ASN A 95 -11.25 -15.57 4.54
N PHE A 96 -9.97 -15.59 4.89
CA PHE A 96 -8.87 -15.63 3.92
C PHE A 96 -9.01 -16.81 2.97
N ASP A 97 -8.79 -16.57 1.68
CA ASP A 97 -9.05 -17.53 0.61
C ASP A 97 -7.91 -17.58 -0.43
N ASN A 98 -6.68 -17.35 0.05
CA ASN A 98 -5.47 -17.48 -0.76
C ASN A 98 -5.48 -16.63 -2.05
N GLY A 99 -6.13 -15.47 -2.01
CA GLY A 99 -6.16 -14.53 -3.12
C GLY A 99 -7.27 -14.78 -4.13
N ASP A 100 -8.09 -15.82 -4.00
CA ASP A 100 -9.17 -16.06 -4.97
C ASP A 100 -10.36 -15.12 -4.72
N SER A 101 -10.97 -15.21 -3.55
CA SER A 101 -12.13 -14.38 -3.24
C SER A 101 -11.77 -12.97 -2.76
N GLU A 102 -10.51 -12.71 -2.38
CA GLU A 102 -9.98 -11.35 -2.18
C GLU A 102 -10.11 -10.45 -3.43
N ARG A 103 -10.40 -11.00 -4.62
CA ARG A 103 -10.81 -10.21 -5.79
C ARG A 103 -11.97 -9.25 -5.51
N PHE A 104 -12.94 -9.67 -4.70
CA PHE A 104 -14.09 -8.83 -4.34
C PHE A 104 -13.68 -7.74 -3.34
N ASP A 105 -12.64 -7.98 -2.55
CA ASP A 105 -12.10 -7.00 -1.61
C ASP A 105 -11.35 -5.88 -2.37
N VAL A 106 -10.54 -6.26 -3.36
CA VAL A 106 -9.85 -5.33 -4.26
C VAL A 106 -10.88 -4.50 -5.05
N ALA A 107 -11.90 -5.14 -5.61
CA ALA A 107 -12.97 -4.45 -6.32
C ALA A 107 -13.70 -3.45 -5.41
N ALA A 108 -14.06 -3.84 -4.18
CA ALA A 108 -14.74 -2.94 -3.25
C ALA A 108 -13.90 -1.70 -2.88
N ALA A 109 -12.58 -1.84 -2.78
CA ALA A 109 -11.69 -0.72 -2.53
C ALA A 109 -11.58 0.23 -3.75
N LEU A 110 -11.58 -0.31 -4.97
CA LEU A 110 -11.60 0.47 -6.22
C LEU A 110 -12.93 1.18 -6.41
N GLU A 111 -14.05 0.49 -6.23
CA GLU A 111 -15.40 1.05 -6.28
C GLU A 111 -15.58 2.18 -5.27
N TYR A 112 -15.04 2.01 -4.05
CA TYR A 112 -15.03 3.08 -3.06
C TYR A 112 -14.23 4.30 -3.54
N ALA A 113 -13.05 4.09 -4.12
CA ALA A 113 -12.23 5.18 -4.64
C ALA A 113 -12.92 5.91 -5.80
N GLU A 114 -13.56 5.18 -6.71
CA GLU A 114 -14.34 5.74 -7.82
C GLU A 114 -15.55 6.54 -7.30
N PHE A 115 -16.34 5.96 -6.40
CA PHE A 115 -17.55 6.59 -5.85
C PHE A 115 -17.25 7.88 -5.09
N HIS A 116 -16.08 7.97 -4.46
CA HIS A 116 -15.61 9.14 -3.73
C HIS A 116 -14.75 10.10 -4.57
N ASP A 117 -14.71 9.92 -5.90
CA ASP A 117 -13.94 10.75 -6.85
C ASP A 117 -12.46 10.92 -6.44
N LEU A 118 -11.85 9.84 -5.91
CA LEU A 118 -10.46 9.88 -5.47
C LEU A 118 -9.52 9.92 -6.69
N PRO A 119 -8.61 10.90 -6.78
CA PRO A 119 -7.82 11.13 -7.99
C PRO A 119 -6.60 10.21 -8.07
N ASN A 120 -6.14 9.97 -9.30
CA ASN A 120 -4.91 9.27 -9.66
C ASN A 120 -4.66 8.06 -8.76
N VAL A 121 -5.48 7.01 -8.92
CA VAL A 121 -5.48 5.85 -8.03
C VAL A 121 -4.31 4.93 -8.35
N TRP A 122 -3.50 4.62 -7.35
CA TRP A 122 -2.39 3.68 -7.44
C TRP A 122 -2.58 2.53 -6.45
N LEU A 123 -2.32 1.31 -6.91
CA LEU A 123 -2.28 0.15 -6.04
C LEU A 123 -0.88 0.02 -5.43
N VAL A 124 -0.82 0.01 -4.10
CA VAL A 124 0.41 -0.28 -3.36
C VAL A 124 0.23 -1.63 -2.68
N GLY A 125 0.84 -2.66 -3.25
CA GLY A 125 0.83 -4.01 -2.72
C GLY A 125 2.10 -4.30 -1.94
N TRP A 126 2.00 -5.10 -0.88
CA TRP A 126 3.17 -5.59 -0.13
C TRP A 126 3.04 -7.08 0.15
N SER A 127 4.06 -7.86 -0.21
CA SER A 127 4.08 -9.32 -0.08
C SER A 127 2.84 -9.92 -0.76
N PHE A 128 1.98 -10.66 -0.06
CA PHE A 128 0.67 -11.12 -0.54
C PHE A 128 -0.13 -10.05 -1.30
N GLY A 129 -0.15 -8.81 -0.81
CA GLY A 129 -0.85 -7.71 -1.47
C GLY A 129 -0.33 -7.39 -2.87
N THR A 130 0.93 -7.71 -3.20
CA THR A 130 1.45 -7.55 -4.57
C THR A 130 0.85 -8.56 -5.53
N ASP A 131 0.57 -9.78 -5.08
CA ASP A 131 -0.12 -10.77 -5.89
C ASP A 131 -1.58 -10.35 -6.10
N LEU A 132 -2.25 -9.79 -5.08
CA LEU A 132 -3.57 -9.19 -5.25
C LEU A 132 -3.55 -8.05 -6.28
N THR A 133 -2.56 -7.17 -6.22
CA THR A 133 -2.36 -6.10 -7.23
C THR A 133 -2.22 -6.70 -8.63
N LEU A 134 -1.34 -7.68 -8.80
CA LEU A 134 -1.03 -8.21 -10.12
C LEU A 134 -2.18 -9.00 -10.73
N VAL A 135 -2.91 -9.77 -9.91
CA VAL A 135 -3.99 -10.66 -10.35
C VAL A 135 -5.30 -9.90 -10.55
N HIS A 136 -5.66 -8.98 -9.64
CA HIS A 136 -6.99 -8.36 -9.61
C HIS A 136 -6.99 -6.86 -9.82
N GLY A 137 -5.82 -6.23 -9.91
CA GLY A 137 -5.67 -4.78 -9.87
C GLY A 137 -5.63 -4.07 -11.23
N LEU A 138 -5.76 -4.80 -12.35
CA LEU A 138 -5.70 -4.21 -13.69
C LEU A 138 -7.04 -3.58 -14.11
N ASP A 139 -7.51 -2.64 -13.30
CA ASP A 139 -8.78 -1.92 -13.47
C ASP A 139 -8.55 -0.58 -14.20
N PRO A 140 -9.48 -0.10 -15.06
CA PRO A 140 -9.35 1.20 -15.74
C PRO A 140 -9.06 2.40 -14.83
N LEU A 141 -9.57 2.42 -13.59
CA LEU A 141 -9.34 3.49 -12.61
C LEU A 141 -7.87 3.59 -12.17
N VAL A 142 -7.13 2.48 -12.23
CA VAL A 142 -5.78 2.38 -11.69
C VAL A 142 -4.76 3.00 -12.66
N GLU A 143 -4.00 3.99 -12.20
CA GLU A 143 -2.93 4.62 -12.96
C GLU A 143 -1.66 3.74 -13.01
N GLY A 144 -1.41 2.95 -11.98
CA GLY A 144 -0.24 2.08 -11.90
C GLY A 144 -0.11 1.32 -10.58
N ALA A 145 1.00 0.60 -10.44
CA ALA A 145 1.28 -0.23 -9.27
C ALA A 145 2.66 0.00 -8.67
N VAL A 146 2.73 0.00 -7.33
CA VAL A 146 3.96 -0.16 -6.55
C VAL A 146 3.92 -1.50 -5.82
N LEU A 147 4.88 -2.37 -6.10
CA LEU A 147 4.96 -3.72 -5.57
C LEU A 147 6.12 -3.83 -4.58
N ILE A 148 5.83 -3.97 -3.30
CA ILE A 148 6.83 -4.07 -2.23
C ILE A 148 7.06 -5.54 -1.90
N SER A 149 8.30 -6.02 -2.03
CA SER A 149 8.67 -7.41 -1.77
C SER A 149 7.74 -8.45 -2.46
N PRO A 150 7.55 -8.40 -3.79
CA PRO A 150 6.61 -9.28 -4.48
C PRO A 150 7.10 -10.74 -4.50
N PRO A 151 6.42 -11.69 -3.83
CA PRO A 151 6.84 -13.08 -3.83
C PRO A 151 6.45 -13.82 -5.12
N LEU A 152 5.57 -13.20 -5.94
CA LEU A 152 5.02 -13.77 -7.18
C LEU A 152 4.47 -15.19 -6.98
N ARG A 153 3.71 -15.38 -5.90
CA ARG A 153 3.25 -16.70 -5.46
C ARG A 153 1.95 -17.12 -6.13
N TRP A 154 1.06 -16.17 -6.40
CA TRP A 154 -0.26 -16.42 -7.00
C TRP A 154 -0.38 -15.81 -8.39
N SER A 155 0.33 -14.70 -8.64
CA SER A 155 0.50 -14.15 -9.98
C SER A 155 1.23 -15.15 -10.89
N THR A 156 0.89 -15.09 -12.17
CA THR A 156 1.43 -15.96 -13.23
C THR A 156 2.04 -15.09 -14.32
N GLU A 157 2.73 -15.71 -15.28
CA GLU A 157 3.24 -14.98 -16.43
C GLU A 157 2.14 -14.27 -17.23
N ASP A 158 0.93 -14.86 -17.31
CA ASP A 158 -0.20 -14.24 -18.01
C ASP A 158 -0.63 -12.94 -17.34
N HIS A 159 -0.66 -12.92 -15.99
CA HIS A 159 -0.92 -11.70 -15.24
C HIS A 159 0.15 -10.63 -15.51
N LEU A 160 1.43 -11.02 -15.52
CA LEU A 160 2.52 -10.08 -15.83
C LEU A 160 2.41 -9.55 -17.27
N ARG A 161 2.12 -10.41 -18.26
CA ARG A 161 1.92 -9.98 -19.65
C ARG A 161 0.73 -9.03 -19.77
N ALA A 162 -0.37 -9.26 -19.05
CA ALA A 162 -1.52 -8.36 -19.05
C ALA A 162 -1.15 -6.95 -18.55
N TRP A 163 -0.33 -6.85 -17.49
CA TRP A 163 0.23 -5.56 -17.07
C TRP A 163 1.16 -4.96 -18.12
N GLY A 164 1.99 -5.77 -18.79
CA GLY A 164 2.81 -5.35 -19.93
C GLY A 164 1.99 -4.74 -21.06
N ASP A 165 0.95 -5.45 -21.51
CA ASP A 165 0.06 -5.05 -22.60
C ASP A 165 -0.75 -3.78 -22.25
N SER A 166 -1.06 -3.58 -20.97
CA SER A 166 -1.78 -2.38 -20.52
C SER A 166 -0.98 -1.08 -20.65
N GLY A 167 0.35 -1.17 -20.71
CA GLY A 167 1.25 -0.02 -20.68
C GLY A 167 1.29 0.74 -19.35
N LYS A 168 0.52 0.32 -18.33
CA LYS A 168 0.50 0.98 -17.01
C LYS A 168 1.85 0.83 -16.31
N PRO A 169 2.37 1.87 -15.64
CA PRO A 169 3.61 1.80 -14.87
C PRO A 169 3.53 0.79 -13.73
N VAL A 170 4.59 0.01 -13.56
CA VAL A 170 4.77 -0.96 -12.48
C VAL A 170 6.15 -0.77 -11.87
N HIS A 171 6.22 -0.43 -10.58
CA HIS A 171 7.49 -0.28 -9.87
C HIS A 171 7.62 -1.35 -8.79
N ALA A 172 8.58 -2.25 -8.95
CA ALA A 172 8.86 -3.31 -8.00
C ALA A 172 10.03 -2.94 -7.08
N LEU A 173 9.76 -2.83 -5.78
CA LEU A 173 10.73 -2.53 -4.73
C LEU A 173 11.19 -3.85 -4.09
N ILE A 174 12.42 -4.25 -4.40
CA ILE A 174 12.94 -5.59 -4.09
C ILE A 174 14.02 -5.51 -3.00
N PRO A 175 13.79 -6.08 -1.81
CA PRO A 175 14.83 -6.19 -0.79
C PRO A 175 16.02 -7.04 -1.25
N GLU A 176 17.24 -6.64 -0.91
CA GLU A 176 18.45 -7.42 -1.22
C GLU A 176 18.41 -8.83 -0.61
N PHE A 177 17.96 -8.92 0.65
CA PHE A 177 17.89 -10.15 1.42
C PHE A 177 16.44 -10.67 1.52
N ASP A 178 15.67 -10.52 0.45
CA ASP A 178 14.37 -11.17 0.35
C ASP A 178 14.54 -12.70 0.25
N ASP A 179 13.66 -13.43 0.93
CA ASP A 179 13.66 -14.89 0.96
C ASP A 179 12.88 -15.50 -0.23
N TYR A 180 12.07 -14.71 -0.94
CA TYR A 180 11.22 -15.14 -2.04
C TYR A 180 11.71 -14.67 -3.39
N LEU A 181 12.06 -13.38 -3.53
CA LEU A 181 12.46 -12.81 -4.81
C LEU A 181 13.55 -11.75 -4.63
N ARG A 182 14.74 -12.01 -5.17
CA ARG A 182 15.90 -11.11 -5.06
C ARG A 182 16.07 -10.23 -6.30
N PRO A 183 16.81 -9.10 -6.23
CA PRO A 183 16.83 -8.10 -7.30
C PRO A 183 17.25 -8.60 -8.68
N GLN A 184 18.17 -9.57 -8.77
CA GLN A 184 18.55 -10.14 -10.07
C GLN A 184 17.40 -10.95 -10.69
N GLU A 185 16.86 -11.91 -9.93
CA GLU A 185 15.74 -12.74 -10.37
C GLU A 185 14.51 -11.88 -10.67
N ALA A 186 14.23 -10.86 -9.85
CA ALA A 186 13.14 -9.93 -10.09
C ALA A 186 13.25 -9.26 -11.47
N ARG A 187 14.43 -8.81 -11.90
CA ARG A 187 14.61 -8.23 -13.25
C ARG A 187 14.27 -9.21 -14.36
N GLU A 188 14.62 -10.48 -14.19
CA GLU A 188 14.31 -11.53 -15.17
C GLU A 188 12.80 -11.80 -15.21
N ARG A 189 12.15 -11.91 -14.05
CA ARG A 189 10.71 -12.19 -13.95
C ARG A 189 9.85 -11.03 -14.44
N PHE A 190 10.21 -9.80 -14.08
CA PHE A 190 9.49 -8.59 -14.48
C PHE A 190 9.79 -8.15 -15.92
N ALA A 191 10.72 -8.78 -16.65
CA ALA A 191 10.96 -8.51 -18.08
C ALA A 191 9.72 -8.75 -18.98
N LEU A 192 8.71 -9.47 -18.47
CA LEU A 192 7.40 -9.63 -19.11
C LEU A 192 6.54 -8.36 -19.11
N ILE A 193 6.90 -7.36 -18.31
CA ILE A 193 6.31 -6.03 -18.28
C ILE A 193 7.39 -5.05 -18.80
N PRO A 194 7.40 -4.70 -20.09
CA PRO A 194 8.50 -3.93 -20.69
C PRO A 194 8.77 -2.58 -20.01
N GLN A 195 7.74 -1.97 -19.43
CA GLN A 195 7.77 -0.71 -18.72
C GLN A 195 7.99 -0.85 -17.20
N ALA A 196 8.19 -2.06 -16.67
CA ALA A 196 8.40 -2.24 -15.24
C ALA A 196 9.77 -1.75 -14.79
N GLU A 197 9.79 -1.02 -13.69
CA GLU A 197 11.01 -0.61 -13.01
C GLU A 197 11.28 -1.50 -11.80
N VAL A 198 12.42 -2.18 -11.79
CA VAL A 198 12.85 -3.03 -10.66
C VAL A 198 13.96 -2.34 -9.89
N THR A 199 13.64 -1.90 -8.67
CA THR A 199 14.59 -1.21 -7.78
C THR A 199 14.99 -2.13 -6.63
N GLY A 200 16.29 -2.44 -6.53
CA GLY A 200 16.86 -3.16 -5.38
C GLY A 200 17.07 -2.23 -4.18
N PHE A 201 16.88 -2.76 -2.97
CA PHE A 201 17.13 -2.05 -1.71
C PHE A 201 18.12 -2.80 -0.83
N ASP A 202 19.31 -2.23 -0.69
CA ASP A 202 20.41 -2.78 0.09
C ASP A 202 20.06 -2.90 1.57
N ASP A 203 20.65 -3.90 2.24
CA ASP A 203 20.48 -4.18 3.67
C ASP A 203 19.01 -4.30 4.11
N THR A 204 18.14 -4.75 3.21
CA THR A 204 16.70 -4.82 3.43
C THR A 204 16.23 -6.27 3.31
N LYS A 205 15.34 -6.66 4.22
CA LYS A 205 14.66 -7.97 4.22
C LYS A 205 13.19 -7.82 3.84
N HIS A 206 12.52 -8.94 3.59
CA HIS A 206 11.13 -9.02 3.16
C HIS A 206 10.15 -8.09 3.89
N LEU A 207 10.33 -7.95 5.21
CA LEU A 207 9.44 -7.16 6.06
C LEU A 207 9.82 -5.68 6.21
N TRP A 208 10.91 -5.18 5.62
CA TRP A 208 11.29 -3.75 5.68
C TRP A 208 11.38 -3.17 7.10
N VAL A 209 11.73 -3.98 8.10
CA VAL A 209 11.89 -3.53 9.48
C VAL A 209 13.01 -2.48 9.54
N GLY A 210 12.71 -1.29 10.05
CA GLY A 210 13.65 -0.16 10.10
C GLY A 210 13.89 0.54 8.76
N LYS A 211 13.16 0.18 7.70
CA LYS A 211 13.33 0.71 6.33
C LYS A 211 12.06 1.37 5.77
N ALA A 212 11.07 1.66 6.63
CA ALA A 212 9.78 2.19 6.20
C ALA A 212 9.93 3.56 5.52
N GLU A 213 10.83 4.39 6.01
CA GLU A 213 11.17 5.70 5.48
C GLU A 213 11.65 5.62 4.03
N ALA A 214 12.50 4.64 3.71
CA ALA A 214 12.97 4.38 2.35
C ALA A 214 11.84 3.88 1.44
N ALA A 215 10.94 3.04 1.97
CA ALA A 215 9.75 2.59 1.23
C ALA A 215 8.81 3.76 0.90
N LEU A 216 8.54 4.64 1.87
CA LEU A 216 7.71 5.83 1.65
C LEU A 216 8.33 6.79 0.64
N ASP A 217 9.64 7.03 0.71
CA ASP A 217 10.34 7.87 -0.27
C ASP A 217 10.23 7.27 -1.68
N ALA A 218 10.33 5.95 -1.81
CA ALA A 218 10.18 5.27 -3.10
C ALA A 218 8.74 5.33 -3.65
N ILE A 219 7.74 5.14 -2.79
CA ILE A 219 6.32 5.29 -3.14
C ILE A 219 6.06 6.72 -3.65
N VAL A 220 6.48 7.74 -2.90
CA VAL A 220 6.26 9.16 -3.28
C VAL A 220 6.99 9.53 -4.56
N ARG A 221 8.24 9.09 -4.74
CA ARG A 221 9.01 9.34 -5.96
C ARG A 221 8.33 8.74 -7.20
N THR A 222 7.68 7.60 -7.03
CA THR A 222 6.97 6.91 -8.12
C THR A 222 5.68 7.62 -8.48
N ILE A 223 4.84 7.91 -7.48
CA ILE A 223 3.45 8.31 -7.67
C ILE A 223 3.30 9.82 -7.83
N THR A 224 4.21 10.58 -7.21
CA THR A 224 4.19 12.03 -7.17
C THR A 224 5.61 12.58 -7.40
N PRO A 225 6.21 12.39 -8.59
CA PRO A 225 7.62 12.70 -8.84
C PRO A 225 8.00 14.17 -8.61
N ASP A 226 7.04 15.11 -8.64
CA ASP A 226 7.30 16.51 -8.33
C ASP A 226 7.50 16.80 -6.83
N VAL A 227 7.13 15.86 -5.94
CA VAL A 227 7.42 15.97 -4.51
C VAL A 227 8.85 15.53 -4.28
N ALA A 228 9.64 16.42 -3.69
CA ALA A 228 11.03 16.13 -3.36
C ALA A 228 11.15 14.93 -2.41
N THR A 229 12.00 13.98 -2.78
CA THR A 229 12.40 12.86 -1.92
C THR A 229 13.92 12.91 -1.69
N PRO A 230 14.43 12.54 -0.50
CA PRO A 230 13.74 11.95 0.64
C PRO A 230 12.76 12.92 1.31
N LEU A 231 11.66 12.40 1.82
CA LEU A 231 10.66 13.17 2.55
C LEU A 231 11.28 13.83 3.79
N PRO A 232 10.75 14.98 4.25
CA PRO A 232 11.19 15.61 5.49
C PRO A 232 11.20 14.62 6.65
N ARG A 233 12.27 14.65 7.46
CA ARG A 233 12.39 13.87 8.70
C ARG A 233 11.97 14.64 9.94
N THR A 234 11.66 15.93 9.76
CA THR A 234 11.22 16.83 10.81
C THR A 234 9.98 17.59 10.33
N TRP A 235 9.12 17.98 11.26
CA TRP A 235 7.85 18.67 11.00
C TRP A 235 7.75 19.97 11.80
N GLU A 236 7.34 21.04 11.12
CA GLU A 236 6.97 22.31 11.75
C GLU A 236 5.46 22.48 11.68
N GLY A 237 4.76 22.19 12.78
CA GLY A 237 3.32 22.31 12.84
C GLY A 237 2.70 21.46 13.94
N PRO A 238 1.36 21.46 14.05
CA PRO A 238 0.66 20.53 14.94
C PRO A 238 0.93 19.09 14.50
N PHE A 239 1.01 18.19 15.48
CA PHE A 239 1.08 16.75 15.25
C PHE A 239 0.48 16.05 16.47
N GLU A 240 0.07 14.81 16.27
CA GLU A 240 -0.37 13.92 17.34
C GLU A 240 0.63 12.78 17.51
N THR A 241 0.68 12.19 18.70
CA THR A 241 1.44 10.95 18.93
C THR A 241 0.46 9.85 19.24
N ARG A 242 0.37 8.84 18.38
CA ARG A 242 -0.47 7.67 18.66
C ARG A 242 0.12 6.90 19.83
N GLN A 243 -0.61 6.83 20.93
CA GLN A 243 -0.29 5.96 22.04
C GLN A 243 -0.67 4.53 21.64
N VAL A 244 0.28 3.60 21.74
CA VAL A 244 -0.01 2.17 21.60
C VAL A 244 -0.53 1.70 22.94
N THR A 245 -1.83 1.44 23.04
CA THR A 245 -2.39 0.78 24.22
C THR A 245 -2.11 -0.71 24.09
N ILE A 246 -1.16 -1.21 24.87
CA ILE A 246 -0.97 -2.66 25.02
C ILE A 246 -2.18 -3.17 25.80
N VAL A 247 -3.19 -3.67 25.10
CA VAL A 247 -4.23 -4.48 25.71
C VAL A 247 -3.62 -5.84 26.01
N ASN A 248 -3.48 -6.15 27.30
CA ASN A 248 -3.13 -7.49 27.73
C ASN A 248 -4.21 -8.44 27.22
N SER A 249 -3.80 -9.38 26.38
CA SER A 249 -4.59 -10.55 25.98
C SER A 249 -4.94 -11.45 27.16
#